data_AF-A0A7C1B1S4-F1
#
_entry.id   AF-A0A7C1B1S4-F1
#
_cell.length_a   1.000
_cell.length_b   1.000
_cell.length_c   1.000
_cell.angle_alpha   90.00
_cell.angle_beta   90.00
_cell.angle_gamma   90.00
#
_symmetry.space_group_name_H-M   'P 1'
#
loop_
_entity.id
_entity.type
_entity.pdbx_description
1 polymer ?
#
loop_
_entity_poly.entity_id
_entity_poly.type
_entity_poly.pdbx_seq_one_letter_code
_entity_poly.pdbx_strand_id
1 'polypeptide(L)'
;MIYGLFLAMTVMIYYAFLLPMSEVEGGGIIYGISLEGYRTLFFRLLMLEGFFNGLIMGKIMNGKVISGLKHSIVMIVVSYIVFYFLGV
;
A
#
# COMPACT_ATOMS: atom_id res chain seq x y z
N MET A 1 12.68 5.96 -1.31
CA MET A 1 12.99 4.53 -1.54
C MET A 1 12.04 3.59 -0.81
N ILE A 2 11.79 3.74 0.49
CA ILE A 2 11.01 2.73 1.25
C ILE A 2 9.56 2.54 0.76
N TYR A 3 8.84 3.62 0.42
CA TYR A 3 7.45 3.54 -0.09
C TYR A 3 7.33 2.81 -1.43
N GLY A 4 8.27 3.02 -2.35
CA GLY A 4 8.26 2.34 -3.64
C GLY A 4 8.47 0.83 -3.48
N LEU A 5 9.31 0.44 -2.52
CA LEU A 5 9.51 -0.96 -2.17
C LEU A 5 8.24 -1.56 -1.57
N PHE A 6 7.59 -0.86 -0.64
CA PHE A 6 6.35 -1.35 -0.02
C PHE A 6 5.23 -1.53 -1.04
N LEU A 7 5.04 -0.56 -1.94
CA LEU A 7 4.07 -0.66 -3.03
C LEU A 7 4.35 -1.86 -3.94
N ALA A 8 5.62 -2.07 -4.33
CA ALA A 8 6.00 -3.23 -5.14
C ALA A 8 5.78 -4.56 -4.40
N MET A 9 6.07 -4.60 -3.10
CA MET A 9 5.84 -5.79 -2.27
C MET A 9 4.36 -6.13 -2.14
N THR A 10 3.48 -5.14 -1.93
CA THR A 10 2.03 -5.38 -1.88
C THR A 10 1.51 -5.95 -3.20
N VAL A 11 1.95 -5.39 -4.33
CA VAL A 11 1.58 -5.90 -5.66
C VAL A 11 2.08 -7.33 -5.86
N MET A 12 3.34 -7.59 -5.54
CA MET A 12 3.93 -8.94 -5.62
C MET A 12 3.17 -9.94 -4.75
N ILE A 13 2.91 -9.61 -3.49
CA ILE A 13 2.20 -10.50 -2.56
C ILE A 13 0.77 -10.77 -3.04
N TYR A 14 0.10 -9.76 -3.59
CA TYR A 14 -1.27 -9.92 -4.12
C TYR A 14 -1.33 -10.92 -5.27
N TYR A 15 -0.49 -10.74 -6.30
CA TYR A 15 -0.52 -11.62 -7.48
C TYR A 15 0.16 -12.97 -7.27
N ALA A 16 1.26 -13.02 -6.51
CA ALA A 16 2.05 -14.24 -6.35
C ALA A 16 1.53 -15.17 -5.26
N PHE A 17 0.83 -14.64 -4.25
CA PHE A 17 0.40 -15.41 -3.07
C PHE A 17 -1.11 -15.34 -2.83
N LEU A 18 -1.71 -14.15 -2.79
CA LEU A 18 -3.11 -14.01 -2.37
C LEU A 18 -4.12 -14.50 -3.43
N LEU A 19 -3.87 -14.22 -4.71
CA LEU A 19 -4.67 -14.71 -5.83
C LEU A 19 -4.72 -16.26 -5.90
N PRO A 20 -3.58 -16.97 -5.98
CA PRO A 20 -3.59 -18.44 -6.04
C PRO A 20 -4.11 -19.08 -4.75
N MET A 21 -3.94 -18.44 -3.58
CA MET A 21 -4.55 -18.92 -2.32
C MET A 21 -6.08 -18.81 -2.32
N SER A 22 -6.66 -17.89 -3.08
CA SER A 22 -8.13 -17.73 -3.15
C SER A 22 -8.80 -18.81 -4.01
N GLU A 23 -8.04 -19.46 -4.90
CA GLU A 23 -8.54 -20.52 -5.79
C GLU A 23 -8.42 -21.93 -5.17
N VAL A 24 -7.67 -22.08 -4.08
CA VAL A 24 -7.55 -23.36 -3.37
C VAL A 24 -8.76 -23.56 -2.46
N GLU A 25 -9.60 -24.55 -2.79
CA GLU A 25 -10.74 -24.98 -1.98
C GLU A 25 -10.28 -25.32 -0.54
N GLY A 26 -10.69 -24.51 0.44
CA GLY A 26 -10.34 -24.63 1.86
C GLY A 26 -9.49 -23.50 2.45
N GLY A 27 -8.90 -22.63 1.62
CA GLY A 27 -8.05 -21.52 2.09
C GLY A 27 -8.79 -20.46 2.92
N GLY A 28 -10.07 -20.21 2.63
CA GLY A 28 -10.88 -19.20 3.33
C GLY A 28 -11.23 -19.53 4.79
N ILE A 29 -11.16 -20.82 5.17
CA ILE A 29 -11.55 -21.28 6.51
C ILE A 29 -10.36 -21.23 7.49
N ILE A 30 -9.12 -21.30 7.00
CA ILE A 30 -7.90 -21.36 7.83
C ILE A 30 -7.45 -19.97 8.32
N TYR A 31 -7.77 -18.88 7.59
CA TYR A 31 -7.23 -17.54 7.87
C TYR A 31 -8.24 -16.47 8.31
N GLY A 32 -9.55 -16.77 8.29
CA GLY A 32 -10.61 -15.89 8.83
C GLY A 32 -10.81 -14.53 8.15
N ILE A 33 -9.90 -14.11 7.27
CA ILE A 33 -9.93 -12.85 6.52
C ILE A 33 -10.07 -13.20 5.04
N SER A 34 -11.12 -12.66 4.39
CA SER A 34 -11.34 -12.81 2.95
C SER A 34 -10.25 -12.09 2.13
N LEU A 35 -10.08 -12.47 0.87
CA LEU A 35 -9.18 -11.80 -0.08
C LEU A 35 -9.41 -10.27 -0.11
N GLU A 36 -10.68 -9.86 -0.02
CA GLU A 36 -11.10 -8.46 0.03
C GLU A 36 -10.71 -7.76 1.35
N GLY A 37 -10.69 -8.49 2.46
CA GLY A 37 -10.17 -8.01 3.74
C GLY A 37 -8.68 -7.70 3.67
N TYR A 38 -7.88 -8.58 3.06
CA TYR A 38 -6.45 -8.33 2.83
C TYR A 38 -6.22 -7.12 1.92
N ARG A 39 -6.94 -7.02 0.79
CA ARG A 39 -6.92 -5.85 -0.10
C ARG A 39 -7.14 -4.55 0.68
N THR A 40 -8.19 -4.51 1.49
CA THR A 40 -8.55 -3.32 2.27
C THR A 40 -7.48 -2.96 3.30
N LEU A 41 -6.89 -3.96 3.96
CA LEU A 41 -5.80 -3.75 4.93
C LEU A 41 -4.55 -3.19 4.24
N PHE A 42 -4.10 -3.81 3.15
CA PHE A 42 -2.94 -3.34 2.40
C PHE A 42 -3.15 -1.93 1.87
N PHE A 43 -4.35 -1.60 1.39
CA PHE A 43 -4.69 -0.25 0.95
C PHE A 43 -4.56 0.80 2.06
N ARG A 44 -5.12 0.52 3.25
CA ARG A 44 -5.02 1.42 4.41
C ARG A 44 -3.57 1.59 4.87
N LEU A 45 -2.79 0.52 4.87
CA LEU A 45 -1.36 0.54 5.21
C LEU A 45 -0.57 1.39 4.21
N LEU A 46 -0.82 1.23 2.91
CA LEU A 46 -0.18 2.02 1.86
C LEU A 46 -0.47 3.51 1.98
N MET A 47 -1.73 3.89 2.23
CA MET A 47 -2.09 5.28 2.47
C MET A 47 -1.33 5.86 3.67
N LEU A 48 -1.30 5.11 4.78
CA LEU A 48 -0.66 5.56 6.00
C LEU A 48 0.85 5.70 5.82
N GLU A 49 1.49 4.72 5.17
CA GLU A 49 2.91 4.78 4.86
C GLU A 49 3.24 5.93 3.91
N GLY A 50 2.50 6.09 2.82
CA GLY A 50 2.69 7.20 1.87
C GLY A 50 2.55 8.56 2.55
N PHE A 51 1.59 8.69 3.47
CA PHE A 51 1.39 9.90 4.25
C PHE A 51 2.59 10.22 5.16
N PHE A 52 2.97 9.31 6.05
CA PHE A 52 4.05 9.56 7.01
C PHE A 52 5.41 9.67 6.34
N ASN A 53 5.68 8.85 5.33
CA ASN A 53 6.94 8.87 4.62
C ASN A 53 7.12 10.15 3.79
N GLY A 54 6.03 10.69 3.22
CA GLY A 54 6.03 12.02 2.58
C GLY A 54 6.36 13.16 3.55
N LEU A 55 5.83 13.11 4.78
CA LEU A 55 6.12 14.10 5.82
C LEU A 55 7.59 14.04 6.28
N ILE A 56 8.11 12.82 6.49
CA ILE A 56 9.50 12.58 6.87
C ILE A 56 10.45 13.09 5.78
N MET A 57 10.14 12.81 4.51
CA MET A 57 10.94 13.27 3.38
C MET A 57 11.00 14.80 3.29
N GLY A 58 9.91 15.51 3.62
CA GLY A 58 9.90 16.96 3.72
C GLY A 58 10.84 17.53 4.78
N LYS A 59 10.94 16.86 5.94
CA LYS A 59 11.89 17.25 7.00
C LYS A 59 13.34 17.02 6.56
N ILE A 60 13.62 15.91 5.87
CA ILE A 60 14.97 15.58 5.38
C ILE A 60 15.41 16.57 4.30
N MET A 61 14.51 16.95 3.38
CA MET A 61 14.84 17.78 2.22
C MET A 61 14.88 19.28 2.53
N ASN A 62 13.89 19.79 3.26
CA ASN A 62 13.68 21.23 3.47
C ASN A 62 13.77 21.66 4.95
N GLY A 63 14.13 20.74 5.86
CA GLY A 63 14.25 21.01 7.31
C GLY A 63 12.91 21.20 8.04
N LYS A 64 11.79 21.32 7.32
CA LYS A 64 10.44 21.57 7.87
C LYS A 64 9.48 20.46 7.48
N VAL A 65 8.83 19.85 8.48
CA VAL A 65 7.84 18.77 8.28
C VAL A 65 6.67 19.21 7.38
N ILE A 66 6.22 20.46 7.52
CA ILE A 66 5.12 21.04 6.73
C ILE A 66 5.43 21.08 5.23
N SER A 67 6.71 21.16 4.84
CA SER A 67 7.12 21.09 3.43
C SER A 67 6.86 19.71 2.82
N GLY A 68 6.80 18.67 3.65
CA GLY A 68 6.52 17.29 3.25
C GLY A 68 5.06 17.02 2.93
N LEU A 69 4.14 17.91 3.32
CA LEU A 69 2.71 17.71 3.06
C LEU A 69 2.38 17.62 1.57
N LYS A 70 3.07 18.42 0.74
CA LYS A 70 2.96 18.33 -0.72
C LYS A 70 3.38 16.94 -1.24
N HIS A 71 4.45 16.39 -0.68
CA HIS A 71 4.94 15.06 -1.04
C HIS A 71 4.00 13.95 -0.55
N SER A 72 3.46 14.06 0.67
CA SER A 72 2.47 13.11 1.18
C SER A 72 1.21 13.02 0.30
N ILE A 73 0.71 14.17 -0.17
CA ILE A 73 -0.46 14.20 -1.07
C ILE A 73 -0.16 13.49 -2.39
N VAL A 74 1.01 13.76 -3.00
CA VAL A 74 1.43 13.06 -4.23
C VAL A 74 1.49 11.55 -4.01
N MET A 75 2.05 11.11 -2.88
CA MET A 75 2.19 9.68 -2.59
C MET A 75 0.84 8.99 -2.36
N ILE A 76 -0.10 9.64 -1.67
CA ILE A 76 -1.48 9.13 -1.51
C ILE A 76 -2.17 9.01 -2.88
N VAL A 77 -2.04 10.02 -3.74
CA VAL A 77 -2.61 10.00 -5.09
C VAL A 77 -2.02 8.86 -5.92
N VAL A 78 -0.70 8.63 -5.83
CA VAL A 78 -0.05 7.50 -6.50
C VAL A 78 -0.55 6.16 -5.95
N SER A 79 -0.71 6.01 -4.61
CA SER A 79 -1.29 4.80 -4.01
C SER A 79 -2.67 4.51 -4.58
N TYR A 80 -3.51 5.55 -4.68
CA TYR A 80 -4.86 5.43 -5.19
C TYR A 80 -4.89 5.03 -6.67
N ILE A 81 -4.07 5.67 -7.51
CA ILE A 81 -3.98 5.35 -8.94
C ILE A 81 -3.51 3.92 -9.15
N VAL A 82 -2.50 3.46 -8.40
CA VAL A 82 -1.99 2.08 -8.51
C VAL A 82 -3.07 1.07 -8.11
N PHE A 83 -3.77 1.28 -6.99
CA PHE A 83 -4.86 0.38 -6.59
C PHE A 83 -6.02 0.37 -7.58
N TYR A 84 -6.38 1.55 -8.11
CA TYR A 84 -7.45 1.67 -9.09
C TYR A 84 -7.08 1.00 -10.42
N PHE A 85 -5.85 1.19 -10.91
CA PHE A 85 -5.43 0.69 -12.22
C PHE A 85 -5.04 -0.79 -12.22
N LEU A 86 -4.41 -1.29 -11.16
CA LEU A 86 -4.09 -2.73 -11.05
C LEU A 86 -5.31 -3.57 -10.66
N GLY A 87 -6.41 -2.95 -10.22
CA GLY A 87 -7.58 -3.68 -9.75
C GLY A 87 -7.31 -4.52 -8.48
N VAL A 88 -6.18 -4.27 -7.80
CA VAL A 88 -5.81 -4.86 -6.51
C VAL A 88 -6.82 -4.50 -5.49
#